data_AF-X6LLR1-F1
#
_entry.id   AF-X6LLR1-F1
#
_cell.length_a   1.000
_cell.length_b   1.000
_cell.length_c   1.000
_cell.angle_alpha   90.00
_cell.angle_beta   90.00
_cell.angle_gamma   90.00
#
_symmetry.space_group_name_H-M   'P 1'
#
loop_
_entity.id
_entity.type
_entity.pdbx_description
1 polymer ?
#
loop_
_entity_poly.entity_id
_entity_poly.type
_entity_poly.pdbx_seq_one_letter_code
_entity_poly.pdbx_strand_id
1 'polypeptide(L)'
;FSCDVSWISPFKHEREILFARSKIYSNRDEKIHKEEHAWNAKVESEDEYTQMILLTWVQYDQYIQQTMQISEMWNHSIDLNLIYFLLTAVQDGTNKINEVLSLFQAWKIEDDNKQKCKKKFMDNRCYNYDINLLCVYLSEKKMINITAIECATLYTINNGLPFVAKDKEMFIQKKS
;
A
#
# COMPACT_ATOMS: atom_id res chain seq x y z
N PHE A 1 1.40 9.45 22.43
CA PHE A 1 0.11 8.92 22.89
C PHE A 1 0.29 7.43 23.11
N SER A 2 0.20 6.97 24.35
CA SER A 2 0.22 5.54 24.71
C SER A 2 -1.17 5.21 25.26
N CYS A 3 -1.80 4.16 24.73
CA CYS A 3 -3.07 3.66 25.25
C CYS A 3 -2.77 2.52 26.21
N ASP A 4 -3.16 2.68 27.48
CA ASP A 4 -3.16 1.57 28.43
C ASP A 4 -4.26 0.58 28.04
N VAL A 5 -3.83 -0.60 27.60
CA VAL A 5 -4.70 -1.71 27.18
C VAL A 5 -4.78 -2.81 28.25
N SER A 6 -4.28 -2.54 29.46
CA SER A 6 -4.35 -3.49 30.58
C SER A 6 -5.77 -3.93 30.92
N TRP A 7 -6.78 -3.09 30.63
CA TRP A 7 -8.19 -3.40 30.80
C TRP A 7 -8.76 -4.40 29.79
N ILE A 8 -8.11 -4.62 28.64
CA ILE A 8 -8.60 -5.52 27.58
C ILE A 8 -8.45 -6.99 27.99
N SER A 9 -7.62 -7.32 28.99
CA SER A 9 -7.43 -8.71 29.39
C SER A 9 -7.26 -8.91 30.90
N PRO A 10 -8.16 -9.64 31.57
CA PRO A 10 -8.05 -9.99 32.99
C PRO A 10 -7.11 -11.18 33.28
N PHE A 11 -6.48 -11.79 32.26
CA PHE A 11 -5.70 -13.02 32.42
C PHE A 11 -4.19 -12.77 32.51
N LYS A 12 -3.54 -13.45 33.47
CA LYS A 12 -2.23 -13.08 33.99
C LYS A 12 -1.03 -13.68 33.23
N HIS A 13 -1.18 -14.79 32.50
CA HIS A 13 -0.02 -15.60 32.10
C HIS A 13 0.08 -16.06 30.63
N GLU A 14 -0.93 -15.88 29.79
CA GLU A 14 -0.82 -16.09 28.34
C GLU A 14 -1.71 -15.10 27.59
N ARG A 15 -1.19 -14.53 26.51
CA ARG A 15 -1.88 -13.54 25.68
C ARG A 15 -1.71 -13.94 24.23
N GLU A 16 -2.82 -14.16 23.54
CA GLU A 16 -2.86 -14.22 22.08
C GLU A 16 -3.50 -12.92 21.59
N ILE A 17 -2.77 -12.13 20.80
CA ILE A 17 -3.30 -10.92 20.17
C ILE A 17 -3.48 -11.24 18.69
N LEU A 18 -4.73 -11.40 18.27
CA LEU A 18 -5.06 -11.67 16.87
C LEU A 18 -5.29 -10.36 16.12
N PHE A 19 -4.42 -10.06 15.16
CA PHE A 19 -4.62 -8.96 14.20
C PHE A 19 -5.21 -9.53 12.91
N ALA A 20 -6.53 -9.51 12.77
CA ALA A 20 -7.20 -9.93 11.54
C ALA A 20 -7.61 -8.72 10.70
N ARG A 21 -7.29 -8.69 9.40
CA ARG A 21 -8.08 -7.91 8.43
C ARG A 21 -9.21 -8.77 7.89
N SER A 22 -10.39 -8.16 7.77
CA SER A 22 -11.67 -8.86 7.61
C SER A 22 -12.03 -9.23 6.17
N LYS A 23 -11.15 -9.10 5.19
CA LYS A 23 -11.56 -9.29 3.79
C LYS A 23 -11.17 -10.65 3.25
N ILE A 24 -12.10 -11.59 3.36
CA ILE A 24 -12.04 -12.92 2.72
C ILE A 24 -12.61 -12.78 1.31
N TYR A 25 -11.83 -13.13 0.29
CA TYR A 25 -12.33 -13.22 -1.08
C TYR A 25 -12.76 -14.67 -1.34
N SER A 26 -14.06 -14.89 -1.59
CA SER A 26 -14.63 -16.22 -1.79
C SER A 26 -14.09 -16.98 -3.01
N ASN A 27 -13.33 -16.29 -3.87
CA ASN A 27 -12.72 -16.83 -5.09
C ASN A 27 -11.21 -17.15 -4.94
N ARG A 28 -10.60 -16.89 -3.77
CA ARG A 28 -9.20 -17.26 -3.49
C ARG A 28 -9.15 -18.48 -2.59
N ASP A 29 -8.16 -19.33 -2.84
CA ASP A 29 -7.86 -20.46 -1.98
C ASP A 29 -7.58 -19.98 -0.54
N GLU A 30 -8.17 -20.66 0.45
CA GLU A 30 -8.12 -20.26 1.86
C GLU A 30 -6.67 -20.21 2.38
N LYS A 31 -5.78 -21.07 1.85
CA LYS A 31 -4.37 -21.09 2.25
C LYS A 31 -3.63 -19.87 1.70
N ILE A 32 -3.84 -19.55 0.43
CA ILE A 32 -3.26 -18.36 -0.21
C ILE A 32 -3.74 -17.09 0.50
N HIS A 33 -5.03 -17.05 0.86
CA HIS A 33 -5.62 -15.92 1.57
C HIS A 33 -4.98 -15.70 2.95
N LYS A 34 -4.77 -16.78 3.72
CA LYS A 34 -4.11 -16.73 5.04
C LYS A 34 -2.66 -16.27 4.93
N GLU A 35 -1.94 -16.68 3.89
CA GLU A 35 -0.55 -16.31 3.68
C GLU A 35 -0.39 -14.85 3.22
N GLU A 36 -1.21 -14.37 2.28
CA GLU A 36 -1.13 -12.99 1.75
C GLU A 36 -1.55 -11.91 2.76
N HIS A 37 -2.51 -12.23 3.63
CA HIS A 37 -3.05 -11.29 4.63
C HIS A 37 -2.53 -11.53 6.06
N ALA A 38 -1.51 -12.38 6.20
CA ALA A 38 -0.81 -12.54 7.45
C ALA A 38 0.01 -11.30 7.84
N TRP A 39 0.33 -11.23 9.12
CA TRP A 39 1.22 -10.22 9.69
C TRP A 39 2.54 -10.86 10.08
N ASN A 40 3.63 -10.15 9.79
CA ASN A 40 4.94 -10.41 10.36
C ASN A 40 5.10 -9.57 11.63
N ALA A 41 5.71 -10.15 12.65
CA ALA A 41 6.04 -9.46 13.89
C ALA A 41 7.55 -9.52 14.11
N LYS A 42 8.16 -8.39 14.48
CA LYS A 42 9.55 -8.35 14.92
C LYS A 42 9.73 -7.36 16.06
N VAL A 43 10.71 -7.61 16.92
CA VAL A 43 11.12 -6.63 17.93
C VAL A 43 11.84 -5.48 17.21
N GLU A 44 11.30 -4.27 17.34
CA GLU A 44 11.88 -3.05 16.78
C GLU A 44 12.89 -2.44 17.75
N SER A 45 12.57 -2.43 19.04
CA SER A 45 13.46 -2.01 20.12
C SER A 45 13.04 -2.63 21.43
N GLU A 46 13.97 -2.80 22.35
CA GLU A 46 13.70 -3.32 23.69
C GLU A 46 14.60 -2.62 24.71
N ASP A 47 14.01 -2.21 25.83
CA ASP A 47 14.70 -1.69 27.01
C ASP A 47 14.30 -2.50 28.26
N GLU A 48 14.80 -2.11 29.45
CA GLU A 48 14.57 -2.82 30.71
C GLU A 48 13.07 -3.01 31.05
N TYR A 49 12.20 -2.12 30.57
CA TYR A 49 10.79 -2.09 30.94
C TYR A 49 9.82 -2.20 29.75
N THR A 50 10.29 -1.99 28.52
CA THR A 50 9.44 -1.89 27.33
C THR A 50 10.02 -2.65 26.14
N GLN A 51 9.16 -3.42 25.47
CA GLN A 51 9.45 -3.99 24.15
C GLN A 51 8.52 -3.36 23.12
N MET A 52 9.09 -2.78 22.07
CA MET A 52 8.34 -2.32 20.90
C MET A 52 8.36 -3.42 19.84
N ILE A 53 7.16 -3.88 19.45
CA ILE A 53 6.98 -4.87 18.39
C ILE A 53 6.45 -4.15 17.15
N LEU A 54 7.20 -4.23 16.06
CA LEU A 54 6.74 -3.77 14.75
C LEU A 54 5.96 -4.90 14.07
N LEU A 55 4.73 -4.58 13.69
CA LEU A 55 3.87 -5.45 12.89
C LEU A 55 3.84 -4.95 11.45
N THR A 56 4.29 -5.79 10.53
CA THR A 56 4.27 -5.53 9.09
C THR A 56 3.39 -6.54 8.38
N TRP A 57 2.95 -6.18 7.19
CA TRP A 57 2.14 -7.06 6.35
C TRP A 57 3.04 -7.96 5.54
N VAL A 58 2.68 -9.23 5.36
CA VAL A 58 3.45 -10.12 4.48
C VAL A 58 3.58 -9.52 3.08
N GLN A 59 2.48 -9.00 2.51
CA GLN A 59 2.50 -8.33 1.22
C GLN A 59 3.38 -7.06 1.21
N TYR A 60 3.38 -6.28 2.30
CA TYR A 60 4.25 -5.11 2.40
C TYR A 60 5.73 -5.51 2.36
N ASP A 61 6.11 -6.49 3.18
CA ASP A 61 7.49 -6.97 3.27
C ASP A 61 7.96 -7.59 1.94
N GLN A 62 7.06 -8.23 1.21
CA GLN A 62 7.34 -8.78 -0.12
C GLN A 62 7.74 -7.69 -1.13
N TYR A 63 7.09 -6.53 -1.11
CA TYR A 63 7.25 -5.50 -2.15
C TYR A 63 8.07 -4.28 -1.70
N ILE A 64 8.38 -4.11 -0.42
CA ILE A 64 9.07 -2.92 0.08
C ILE A 64 10.41 -2.66 -0.64
N GLN A 65 11.24 -3.69 -0.82
CA GLN A 65 12.55 -3.53 -1.47
C GLN A 65 12.42 -3.16 -2.94
N GLN A 66 11.51 -3.81 -3.68
CA GLN A 66 11.26 -3.50 -5.09
C GLN A 66 10.66 -2.09 -5.25
N THR A 67 9.79 -1.69 -4.34
CA THR A 67 9.21 -0.34 -4.30
C THR A 67 10.32 0.71 -4.19
N MET A 68 11.28 0.50 -3.29
CA MET A 68 12.41 1.40 -3.12
C MET A 68 13.34 1.43 -4.32
N GLN A 69 13.67 0.27 -4.90
CA GLN A 69 14.51 0.19 -6.10
C GLN A 69 13.90 0.97 -7.27
N ILE A 70 12.62 0.79 -7.54
CA ILE A 70 11.93 1.56 -8.58
C ILE A 70 11.91 3.04 -8.22
N SER A 71 11.64 3.38 -6.95
CA SER A 71 11.69 4.78 -6.52
C SER A 71 13.04 5.43 -6.81
N GLU A 72 14.15 4.73 -6.60
CA GLU A 72 15.49 5.22 -6.88
C GLU A 72 15.74 5.44 -8.38
N MET A 73 15.26 4.54 -9.24
CA MET A 73 15.36 4.71 -10.70
C MET A 73 14.69 6.01 -11.17
N TRP A 74 13.67 6.46 -10.45
CA TRP A 74 12.94 7.70 -10.70
C TRP A 74 13.42 8.88 -9.85
N ASN A 75 14.61 8.79 -9.24
CA ASN A 75 15.15 9.80 -8.33
C ASN A 75 14.16 10.23 -7.23
N HIS A 76 13.41 9.26 -6.71
CA HIS A 76 12.36 9.42 -5.71
C HIS A 76 11.26 10.44 -6.07
N SER A 77 11.05 10.72 -7.36
CA SER A 77 10.02 11.67 -7.81
C SER A 77 8.59 11.10 -7.77
N ILE A 78 8.46 9.77 -7.74
CA ILE A 78 7.18 9.07 -7.73
C ILE A 78 6.75 8.75 -6.30
N ASP A 79 5.45 8.83 -6.01
CA ASP A 79 4.87 8.38 -4.74
C ASP A 79 5.09 6.86 -4.55
N LEU A 80 5.62 6.46 -3.39
CA LEU A 80 5.90 5.05 -3.07
C LEU A 80 4.63 4.20 -3.10
N ASN A 81 3.48 4.75 -2.72
CA ASN A 81 2.20 4.05 -2.78
C ASN A 81 1.74 3.81 -4.22
N LEU A 82 2.09 4.66 -5.19
CA LEU A 82 1.81 4.39 -6.61
C LEU A 82 2.63 3.21 -7.11
N ILE A 83 3.90 3.15 -6.75
CA ILE A 83 4.80 2.06 -7.14
C ILE A 83 4.32 0.76 -6.52
N TYR A 84 4.06 0.77 -5.21
CA TYR A 84 3.53 -0.37 -4.47
C TYR A 84 2.19 -0.86 -5.04
N PHE A 85 1.30 0.06 -5.38
CA PHE A 85 0.05 -0.25 -6.06
C PHE A 85 0.30 -0.98 -7.38
N LEU A 86 1.22 -0.51 -8.22
CA LEU A 86 1.49 -1.15 -9.52
C LEU A 86 2.11 -2.54 -9.36
N LEU A 87 3.04 -2.69 -8.42
CA LEU A 87 3.65 -3.98 -8.07
C LEU A 87 2.60 -5.02 -7.66
N THR A 88 1.57 -4.57 -6.92
CA THR A 88 0.51 -5.46 -6.41
C THR A 88 -0.65 -5.64 -7.39
N ALA A 89 -0.92 -4.68 -8.28
CA ALA A 89 -2.05 -4.70 -9.22
C ALA A 89 -1.73 -5.35 -10.56
N VAL A 90 -0.55 -5.09 -11.10
CA VAL A 90 -0.18 -5.52 -12.45
C VAL A 90 0.59 -6.84 -12.42
N GLN A 91 1.20 -7.20 -11.28
CA GLN A 91 1.98 -8.44 -11.07
C GLN A 91 3.00 -8.73 -12.20
N ASP A 92 3.49 -7.69 -12.86
CA ASP A 92 4.54 -7.78 -13.88
C ASP A 92 5.90 -7.42 -13.30
N GLY A 93 6.96 -7.75 -14.03
CA GLY A 93 8.33 -7.37 -13.64
C GLY A 93 8.59 -5.86 -13.67
N THR A 94 9.68 -5.45 -13.00
CA THR A 94 10.14 -4.06 -12.88
C THR A 94 10.13 -3.26 -14.19
N ASN A 95 10.54 -3.88 -15.30
CA ASN A 95 10.56 -3.22 -16.61
C ASN A 95 9.18 -2.75 -17.06
N LYS A 96 8.14 -3.59 -16.86
CA LYS A 96 6.78 -3.25 -17.26
C LYS A 96 6.20 -2.16 -16.36
N ILE A 97 6.50 -2.21 -15.07
CA ILE A 97 6.08 -1.18 -14.12
C ILE A 97 6.70 0.17 -14.51
N ASN A 98 7.98 0.20 -14.89
CA ASN A 98 8.62 1.42 -15.38
C ASN A 98 8.00 1.96 -16.68
N GLU A 99 7.64 1.07 -17.61
CA GLU A 99 6.90 1.46 -18.82
C GLU A 99 5.55 2.10 -18.47
N VAL A 100 4.78 1.47 -17.57
CA VAL A 100 3.49 1.97 -17.10
C VAL A 100 3.64 3.31 -16.39
N LEU A 101 4.62 3.46 -15.51
CA LEU A 101 4.92 4.72 -14.83
C LEU A 101 5.26 5.84 -15.82
N SER A 102 6.06 5.53 -16.85
CA SER A 102 6.43 6.49 -17.89
C SER A 102 5.21 6.98 -18.67
N LEU A 103 4.38 6.03 -19.13
CA LEU A 103 3.16 6.35 -19.88
C LEU A 103 2.14 7.09 -19.01
N PHE A 104 2.02 6.72 -17.73
CA PHE A 104 1.16 7.40 -16.78
C PHE A 104 1.60 8.83 -16.52
N GLN A 105 2.90 9.09 -16.33
CA GLN A 105 3.42 10.45 -16.13
C GLN A 105 3.16 11.33 -17.35
N ALA A 106 3.36 10.81 -18.56
CA ALA A 106 3.02 11.53 -19.79
C ALA A 106 1.51 11.83 -19.87
N TRP A 107 0.66 10.84 -19.58
CA TRP A 107 -0.80 11.00 -19.57
C TRP A 107 -1.31 11.98 -18.49
N LYS A 108 -0.63 12.03 -17.33
CA LYS A 108 -0.98 12.90 -16.19
C LYS A 108 -0.80 14.40 -16.50
N ILE A 109 0.07 14.75 -17.44
CA ILE A 109 0.37 16.15 -17.80
C ILE A 109 -0.81 16.82 -18.51
N GLU A 110 -1.62 16.07 -19.26
CA GLU A 110 -2.81 16.57 -19.94
C GLU A 110 -3.89 17.02 -18.94
N ASP A 111 -4.24 18.31 -18.95
CA ASP A 111 -5.13 18.92 -17.96
C ASP A 111 -6.56 18.36 -17.97
N ASP A 112 -7.04 17.90 -19.13
CA ASP A 112 -8.35 17.27 -19.28
C ASP A 112 -8.49 16.00 -18.42
N ASN A 113 -7.40 15.25 -18.25
CA ASN A 113 -7.37 14.02 -17.47
C ASN A 113 -7.50 14.29 -15.96
N LYS A 114 -6.90 15.38 -15.48
CA LYS A 114 -7.05 15.86 -14.09
C LYS A 114 -8.49 16.24 -13.78
N GLN A 115 -9.14 16.99 -14.67
CA GLN A 115 -10.54 17.36 -14.51
C GLN A 115 -11.47 16.15 -14.53
N LYS A 116 -11.19 15.17 -15.40
CA LYS A 116 -11.93 13.90 -15.47
C LYS A 116 -11.85 13.10 -14.17
N CYS A 117 -10.67 13.03 -13.57
CA CYS A 117 -10.47 12.39 -12.25
C CYS A 117 -11.27 13.14 -11.17
N LYS A 118 -11.14 14.47 -11.10
CA LYS A 118 -11.89 15.28 -10.14
C LYS A 118 -13.38 15.00 -10.22
N LYS A 119 -13.99 15.05 -11.41
CA LYS A 119 -15.41 14.75 -11.61
C LYS A 119 -15.81 13.34 -11.16
N LYS A 120 -14.98 12.32 -11.42
CA LYS A 120 -15.26 10.92 -11.04
C LYS A 120 -15.19 10.66 -9.52
N PHE A 121 -14.40 11.45 -8.78
CA PHE A 121 -14.09 11.18 -7.37
C PHE A 121 -14.57 12.26 -6.39
N MET A 122 -15.22 13.34 -6.84
CA MET A 122 -15.69 14.43 -5.96
C MET A 122 -16.59 13.96 -4.81
N ASP A 123 -17.40 12.93 -5.02
CA ASP A 123 -18.36 12.45 -4.02
C ASP A 123 -17.79 11.37 -3.08
N ASN A 124 -16.54 10.93 -3.30
CA ASN A 124 -15.92 9.82 -2.57
C ASN A 124 -14.95 10.31 -1.48
N ARG A 125 -15.07 9.76 -0.27
CA ARG A 125 -14.28 10.17 0.93
C ARG A 125 -12.82 9.68 0.93
N CYS A 126 -12.45 8.74 0.08
CA CYS A 126 -11.09 8.20 -0.03
C CYS A 126 -10.29 8.99 -1.07
N TYR A 127 -9.78 10.15 -0.69
CA TYR A 127 -9.07 11.04 -1.63
C TYR A 127 -7.55 10.89 -1.51
N ASN A 128 -6.99 9.86 -2.14
CA ASN A 128 -5.60 9.94 -2.61
C ASN A 128 -5.65 10.28 -4.10
N TYR A 129 -5.34 11.54 -4.42
CA TYR A 129 -5.49 12.08 -5.77
C TYR A 129 -4.68 11.32 -6.83
N ASP A 130 -3.44 10.98 -6.50
CA ASP A 130 -2.53 10.33 -7.42
C ASP A 130 -2.93 8.87 -7.67
N ILE A 131 -3.36 8.14 -6.64
CA ILE A 131 -3.93 6.79 -6.76
C ILE A 131 -5.21 6.83 -7.60
N ASN A 132 -6.09 7.81 -7.37
CA ASN A 132 -7.33 7.97 -8.14
C ASN A 132 -7.02 8.22 -9.62
N LEU A 133 -6.06 9.10 -9.93
CA LEU A 133 -5.58 9.34 -11.29
C LEU A 133 -5.05 8.06 -11.94
N LEU A 134 -4.23 7.31 -11.22
CA LEU A 134 -3.69 6.05 -11.74
C LEU A 134 -4.80 5.04 -12.03
N CYS A 135 -5.80 4.91 -11.15
CA CYS A 135 -6.93 4.03 -11.37
C CYS A 135 -7.75 4.41 -12.61
N VAL A 136 -7.92 5.71 -12.88
CA VAL A 136 -8.55 6.20 -14.13
C VAL A 136 -7.73 5.80 -15.34
N TYR A 137 -6.42 6.06 -15.30
CA TYR A 137 -5.51 5.70 -16.39
C TYR A 137 -5.57 4.19 -16.70
N LEU A 138 -5.42 3.34 -15.69
CA LEU A 138 -5.42 1.89 -15.86
C LEU A 138 -6.75 1.36 -16.42
N SER A 139 -7.88 1.92 -15.95
CA SER A 139 -9.21 1.59 -16.46
C SER A 139 -9.36 1.98 -17.94
N GLU A 140 -8.88 3.16 -18.34
CA GLU A 140 -8.94 3.64 -19.73
C GLU A 140 -8.05 2.84 -20.68
N LYS A 141 -6.90 2.40 -20.20
CA LYS A 141 -5.98 1.52 -20.94
C LYS A 141 -6.37 0.05 -20.87
N LYS A 142 -7.48 -0.29 -20.19
CA LYS A 142 -7.97 -1.67 -19.99
C LYS A 142 -6.90 -2.59 -19.38
N MET A 143 -6.07 -2.05 -18.50
CA MET A 143 -5.06 -2.80 -17.75
C MET A 143 -5.63 -3.44 -16.47
N ILE A 144 -6.85 -3.07 -16.10
CA ILE A 144 -7.62 -3.63 -15.00
C ILE A 144 -9.03 -3.98 -15.47
N ASN A 145 -9.63 -5.01 -14.87
CA ASN A 145 -10.97 -5.51 -15.23
C ASN A 145 -12.08 -4.94 -14.33
N ILE A 146 -11.79 -3.90 -13.56
CA ILE A 146 -12.72 -3.23 -12.65
C ILE A 146 -12.78 -1.73 -12.95
N THR A 147 -13.80 -1.05 -12.45
CA THR A 147 -13.90 0.40 -12.63
C THR A 147 -12.79 1.12 -11.84
N ALA A 148 -12.44 2.34 -12.28
CA ALA A 148 -11.47 3.17 -11.56
C ALA A 148 -11.86 3.41 -10.08
N ILE A 149 -13.16 3.55 -9.80
CA ILE A 149 -13.67 3.78 -8.44
C ILE A 149 -13.53 2.53 -7.58
N GLU A 150 -13.93 1.36 -8.10
CA GLU A 150 -13.75 0.08 -7.40
C GLU A 150 -12.26 -0.19 -7.14
N CYS A 151 -11.40 0.12 -8.12
CA CYS A 151 -9.96 -0.02 -7.99
C CYS A 151 -9.41 0.86 -6.86
N ALA A 152 -9.67 2.17 -6.90
CA ALA A 152 -9.20 3.09 -5.87
C ALA A 152 -9.72 2.72 -4.47
N THR A 153 -10.99 2.31 -4.38
CA THR A 153 -11.62 1.82 -3.15
C THR A 153 -10.93 0.55 -2.65
N LEU A 154 -10.67 -0.39 -3.57
CA LEU A 154 -10.06 -1.67 -3.22
C LEU A 154 -8.68 -1.47 -2.59
N TYR A 155 -7.85 -0.61 -3.18
CA TYR A 155 -6.50 -0.40 -2.71
C TYR A 155 -6.43 0.48 -1.47
N THR A 156 -7.23 1.55 -1.43
CA THR A 156 -7.21 2.48 -0.29
C THR A 156 -7.77 1.83 0.98
N ILE A 157 -8.86 1.07 0.86
CA ILE A 157 -9.54 0.45 2.02
C ILE A 157 -8.93 -0.90 2.36
N ASN A 158 -8.68 -1.77 1.37
CA ASN A 158 -8.33 -3.17 1.67
C ASN A 158 -6.84 -3.42 1.75
N ASN A 159 -6.04 -2.75 0.91
CA ASN A 159 -4.58 -2.93 0.90
C ASN A 159 -3.90 -1.89 1.80
N GLY A 160 -4.56 -0.74 2.00
CA GLY A 160 -3.97 0.40 2.68
C GLY A 160 -2.94 1.07 1.78
N LEU A 161 -2.57 2.30 2.12
CA LEU A 161 -1.46 3.01 1.52
C LEU A 161 -0.31 2.96 2.53
N PRO A 162 0.55 1.93 2.47
CA PRO A 162 1.42 1.58 3.58
C PRO A 162 2.60 2.55 3.75
N PHE A 163 2.89 3.39 2.75
CA PHE A 163 4.00 4.34 2.82
C PHE A 163 3.51 5.72 3.22
N VAL A 164 4.18 6.31 4.21
CA VAL A 164 4.04 7.70 4.63
C VAL A 164 5.29 8.50 4.27
N ALA A 165 5.22 9.83 4.38
CA ALA A 165 6.34 10.72 4.03
C ALA A 165 7.65 10.34 4.76
N LYS A 166 7.55 9.94 6.04
CA LYS A 166 8.70 9.53 6.86
C LYS A 166 9.42 8.31 6.29
N ASP A 167 8.73 7.36 5.67
CA ASP A 167 9.37 6.18 5.08
C ASP A 167 10.35 6.62 4.00
N LYS A 168 9.91 7.50 3.10
CA LYS A 168 10.73 8.04 2.03
C LYS A 168 11.99 8.73 2.57
N GLU A 169 11.87 9.51 3.64
CA GLU A 169 13.01 10.17 4.29
C GLU A 169 14.00 9.17 4.89
N MET A 170 13.50 8.15 5.61
CA MET A 170 14.35 7.11 6.20
C MET A 170 15.17 6.36 5.15
N PHE A 171 14.60 6.08 3.98
CA PHE A 171 15.29 5.37 2.91
C PHE A 171 16.32 6.24 2.19
N ILE A 172 16.04 7.54 2.00
CA ILE A 172 17.02 8.48 1.44
C ILE A 172 18.21 8.65 2.39
N GLN A 173 17.96 8.77 3.71
CA GLN A 173 19.00 9.00 4.71
C GLN A 173 19.92 7.78 4.92
N LYS A 174 19.41 6.55 4.81
CA LYS A 174 20.23 5.33 4.89
C LYS A 174 21.31 5.22 3.79
N LYS A 175 21.23 6.06 2.76
CA LYS A 175 22.14 6.05 1.60
C LYS A 175 23.19 7.17 1.62
N SER A 176 23.06 8.15 2.52
CA SER A 176 24.05 9.22 2.74
C SER A 176 25.04 8.83 3.82
#